data_AF-K1XCT0-F1
#
_entry.id   AF-K1XCT0-F1
#
_cell.length_a   1.000
_cell.length_b   1.000
_cell.length_c   1.000
_cell.angle_alpha   90.00
_cell.angle_beta   90.00
_cell.angle_gamma   90.00
#
_symmetry.space_group_name_H-M   'P 1'
#
loop_
_entity.id
_entity.type
_entity.pdbx_description
1 polymer ?
#
loop_
_entity_poly.entity_id
_entity_poly.type
_entity_poly.pdbx_seq_one_letter_code
_entity_poly.pdbx_strand_id
1 'polypeptide(L)'
;MLISGIIIYYILTGFDPDASPNNVFYLLYISIVLFATGFLSILIYWLKVRIIRKNIIKQYLTSSVRQAFLIAAALIILLILYTFGVLSYWDAIPIILAFFFLELFFQSEKISNI
;
A
#
# COMPACT_ATOMS: atom_id res chain seq x y z
N MET A 1 -3.93 9.66 -5.46
CA MET A 1 -3.06 10.39 -4.50
C MET A 1 -3.61 11.76 -4.14
N LEU A 2 -3.66 12.76 -5.04
CA LEU A 2 -4.17 14.10 -4.65
C LEU A 2 -5.66 14.08 -4.26
N ILE A 3 -6.51 13.50 -5.12
CA ILE A 3 -7.95 13.35 -4.84
C ILE A 3 -8.18 12.54 -3.56
N SER A 4 -7.48 11.42 -3.42
CA SER A 4 -7.60 10.56 -2.23
C SER A 4 -7.10 11.26 -0.95
N GLY A 5 -6.06 12.10 -1.04
CA GLY A 5 -5.58 12.90 0.09
C GLY A 5 -6.57 13.99 0.52
N ILE A 6 -7.24 14.62 -0.44
CA ILE A 6 -8.32 15.58 -0.18
C ILE A 6 -9.49 14.89 0.54
N ILE A 7 -9.91 13.71 0.07
CA ILE A 7 -10.98 12.92 0.70
C ILE A 7 -10.62 12.56 2.14
N ILE A 8 -9.39 12.10 2.40
CA ILE A 8 -8.91 11.80 3.77
C ILE A 8 -8.98 13.04 4.66
N TYR A 9 -8.49 14.19 4.17
CA TYR A 9 -8.51 15.44 4.93
C TYR A 9 -9.94 15.87 5.30
N TYR A 10 -10.88 15.79 4.34
CA TYR A 10 -12.29 16.09 4.58
C TYR A 10 -12.94 15.15 5.60
N ILE A 11 -12.64 13.84 5.54
CA ILE A 11 -13.20 12.89 6.51
C ILE A 11 -12.64 13.14 7.91
N LEU A 12 -11.34 13.39 8.04
CA LEU A 12 -10.69 13.60 9.34
C LEU A 12 -11.08 14.93 10.02
N THR A 13 -11.48 15.95 9.26
CA THR A 13 -11.81 17.28 9.80
C THR A 13 -13.31 17.54 9.91
N GLY A 14 -14.13 16.81 9.16
CA GLY A 14 -15.56 17.08 9.01
C GLY A 14 -16.51 16.01 9.55
N PHE A 15 -16.01 14.84 10.01
CA PHE A 15 -16.85 13.75 10.48
C PHE A 15 -16.41 13.24 11.85
N ASP A 16 -17.37 13.15 12.78
CA ASP A 16 -17.20 12.40 14.02
C ASP A 16 -17.21 10.89 13.71
N PRO A 17 -16.11 10.15 14.01
CA PRO A 17 -15.99 8.73 13.68
C PRO A 17 -17.02 7.85 14.41
N ASP A 18 -17.56 8.31 15.55
CA ASP A 18 -18.53 7.55 16.36
C ASP A 18 -19.99 7.69 15.89
N ALA A 19 -20.30 8.70 15.08
CA ALA A 19 -21.66 8.98 14.58
C ALA A 19 -21.86 8.65 13.10
N SER A 20 -20.79 8.20 12.42
CA SER A 20 -20.77 8.13 10.96
C SER A 20 -21.29 6.78 10.42
N PRO A 21 -22.06 6.76 9.31
CA PRO A 21 -22.54 5.52 8.73
C PRO A 21 -21.38 4.66 8.18
N ASN A 22 -21.51 3.33 8.25
CA ASN A 22 -20.52 2.33 7.81
C ASN A 22 -19.89 2.61 6.42
N ASN A 23 -20.61 3.30 5.53
CA ASN A 23 -20.13 3.66 4.20
C ASN A 23 -18.94 4.64 4.22
N VAL A 24 -18.91 5.59 5.18
CA VAL A 24 -17.82 6.58 5.30
C VAL A 24 -16.53 5.90 5.75
N PHE A 25 -16.65 4.87 6.60
CA PHE A 25 -15.53 4.04 7.03
C PHE A 25 -14.85 3.38 5.83
N TYR A 26 -15.59 2.62 4.99
CA TYR A 26 -15.00 1.98 3.81
C TYR A 26 -14.33 2.98 2.85
N LEU A 27 -14.97 4.14 2.66
CA LEU A 27 -14.44 5.19 1.79
C LEU A 27 -13.11 5.76 2.32
N LEU A 28 -12.97 5.90 3.64
CA LEU A 28 -11.73 6.30 4.29
C LEU A 28 -10.61 5.28 4.03
N TYR A 29 -10.85 3.98 4.29
CA TYR A 29 -9.83 2.94 4.09
C TYR A 29 -9.39 2.86 2.62
N ILE A 30 -10.32 2.86 1.67
CA ILE A 30 -9.99 2.83 0.24
C ILE A 30 -9.16 4.06 -0.14
N SER A 31 -9.52 5.23 0.36
CA SER A 31 -8.77 6.47 0.10
C SER A 31 -7.36 6.39 0.66
N ILE A 32 -7.17 5.79 1.85
CA ILE A 32 -5.86 5.53 2.44
C ILE A 32 -5.06 4.54 1.57
N VAL A 33 -5.66 3.44 1.09
CA VAL A 33 -4.98 2.50 0.17
C VAL A 33 -4.44 3.25 -1.03
N LEU A 34 -5.29 4.03 -1.70
CA LEU A 34 -4.97 4.72 -2.94
C LEU A 34 -3.96 5.84 -2.74
N PHE A 35 -4.03 6.52 -1.59
CA PHE A 35 -3.04 7.53 -1.21
C PHE A 35 -1.68 6.89 -0.96
N ALA A 36 -1.62 5.87 -0.09
CA ALA A 36 -0.40 5.18 0.27
C ALA A 36 0.25 4.51 -0.96
N THR A 37 -0.54 3.82 -1.79
CA THR A 37 -0.06 3.20 -3.04
C THR A 37 0.53 4.26 -3.97
N GLY A 38 -0.16 5.38 -4.18
CA GLY A 38 0.35 6.47 -5.02
C GLY A 38 1.66 7.04 -4.49
N PHE A 39 1.70 7.36 -3.20
CA PHE A 39 2.88 7.95 -2.55
C PHE A 39 4.07 6.99 -2.54
N LEU A 40 3.88 5.75 -2.10
CA LEU A 40 4.91 4.71 -2.06
C LEU A 40 5.40 4.35 -3.46
N SER A 41 4.53 4.35 -4.48
CA SER A 41 4.94 4.02 -5.85
C SER A 41 5.96 5.02 -6.39
N ILE A 42 5.76 6.31 -6.13
CA ILE A 42 6.68 7.39 -6.50
C ILE A 42 7.97 7.26 -5.70
N LEU A 43 7.87 7.02 -4.40
CA LEU A 43 9.03 6.88 -3.51
C LEU A 43 9.91 5.69 -3.92
N ILE A 44 9.32 4.51 -4.15
CA ILE A 44 10.04 3.29 -4.56
C ILE A 44 10.64 3.47 -5.95
N TYR A 45 9.88 4.05 -6.89
CA TYR A 45 10.39 4.33 -8.22
C TYR A 45 11.59 5.29 -8.16
N TRP A 46 11.48 6.38 -7.40
CA TRP A 46 12.56 7.34 -7.21
C TRP A 46 13.81 6.71 -6.61
N LEU A 47 13.66 5.87 -5.58
CA LEU A 47 14.76 5.10 -5.00
C LEU A 47 15.41 4.18 -6.05
N LYS A 48 14.62 3.43 -6.82
CA LYS A 48 15.13 2.53 -7.86
C LYS A 48 15.88 3.28 -8.95
N VAL A 49 15.36 4.42 -9.42
CA VAL A 49 16.04 5.23 -10.45
C VAL A 49 17.37 5.79 -9.91
N ARG A 50 17.41 6.21 -8.64
CA ARG A 50 18.63 6.75 -8.04
C ARG A 50 19.71 5.69 -7.82
N ILE A 51 19.31 4.47 -7.45
CA ILE A 51 20.23 3.35 -7.16
C ILE A 51 20.64 2.65 -8.46
N ILE A 52 19.72 2.42 -9.39
CA ILE A 52 19.95 1.62 -10.60
C ILE A 52 19.98 2.55 -11.82
N ARG A 53 21.20 3.00 -12.18
CA ARG A 53 21.48 3.87 -13.34
C ARG A 53 21.37 3.14 -14.70
N LYS A 54 20.27 2.42 -14.99
CA LYS A 54 20.08 1.69 -16.26
C LYS A 54 18.82 2.13 -17.02
N ASN A 55 18.91 2.12 -18.36
CA ASN A 55 17.90 2.53 -19.36
C ASN A 55 16.52 1.79 -19.31
N ILE A 56 16.24 0.98 -18.29
CA ILE A 56 15.01 0.15 -18.22
C ILE A 56 13.91 0.84 -17.40
N ILE A 57 13.78 2.16 -17.57
CA ILE A 57 12.93 3.06 -16.79
C ILE A 57 11.46 2.57 -16.74
N LYS A 58 10.93 2.09 -17.88
CA LYS A 58 9.55 1.61 -17.99
C LYS A 58 9.26 0.35 -17.16
N GLN A 59 10.20 -0.60 -17.06
CA GLN A 59 9.97 -1.81 -16.25
C GLN A 59 9.97 -1.51 -14.74
N TYR A 60 10.70 -0.50 -14.29
CA TYR A 60 10.73 -0.15 -12.87
C TYR A 60 9.42 0.51 -12.43
N LEU A 61 8.73 1.23 -13.31
CA LEU A 61 7.46 1.88 -12.98
C LEU A 61 6.40 0.85 -12.55
N THR A 62 6.10 -0.12 -13.41
CA THR A 62 5.07 -1.14 -13.13
C THR A 62 5.40 -1.97 -11.89
N SER A 63 6.68 -2.37 -11.73
CA SER A 63 7.14 -3.09 -10.54
C SER A 63 7.00 -2.25 -9.26
N SER A 64 7.26 -0.94 -9.33
CA SER A 64 7.17 -0.05 -8.16
C SER A 64 5.72 0.22 -7.76
N VAL A 65 4.80 0.35 -8.73
CA VAL A 65 3.36 0.47 -8.45
C VAL A 65 2.84 -0.79 -7.76
N ARG A 66 3.19 -1.98 -8.26
CA ARG A 66 2.80 -3.25 -7.63
C ARG A 66 3.35 -3.39 -6.21
N GLN A 67 4.64 -3.13 -6.01
CA GLN A 67 5.26 -3.17 -4.68
C GLN A 67 4.58 -2.19 -3.70
N ALA A 68 4.33 -0.97 -4.15
CA ALA A 68 3.63 0.03 -3.35
C ALA A 68 2.22 -0.42 -2.97
N PHE A 69 1.50 -1.05 -3.90
CA PHE A 69 0.16 -1.58 -3.64
C PHE A 69 0.20 -2.73 -2.62
N LEU A 70 1.13 -3.68 -2.77
CA LEU A 70 1.30 -4.78 -1.81
C LEU A 70 1.65 -4.27 -0.41
N ILE A 71 2.53 -3.28 -0.30
CA ILE A 71 2.88 -2.65 0.99
C ILE A 71 1.67 -1.93 1.58
N ALA A 72 0.94 -1.14 0.78
CA ALA A 72 -0.25 -0.43 1.24
C ALA A 72 -1.35 -1.40 1.71
N ALA A 73 -1.56 -2.50 0.98
CA ALA A 73 -2.51 -3.56 1.36
C ALA A 73 -2.11 -4.23 2.68
N ALA A 74 -0.83 -4.58 2.84
CA ALA A 74 -0.32 -5.15 4.08
C ALA A 74 -0.55 -4.22 5.27
N LEU A 75 -0.22 -2.92 5.12
CA LEU A 75 -0.42 -1.93 6.18
C LEU A 75 -1.89 -1.78 6.58
N ILE A 76 -2.81 -1.85 5.63
CA ILE A 76 -4.24 -1.71 5.92
C ILE A 76 -4.80 -2.96 6.58
N ILE A 77 -4.37 -4.15 6.17
CA ILE A 77 -4.73 -5.39 6.86
C ILE A 77 -4.24 -5.32 8.32
N LEU A 78 -2.98 -4.93 8.54
CA LEU A 78 -2.43 -4.76 9.89
C LEU A 78 -3.24 -3.72 10.70
N LEU A 79 -3.59 -2.59 10.10
CA LEU A 79 -4.37 -1.55 10.75
C LEU A 79 -5.76 -2.06 11.15
N ILE A 80 -6.43 -2.82 10.27
CA ILE A 80 -7.73 -3.43 10.54
C ILE A 80 -7.62 -4.43 11.69
N LEU A 81 -6.62 -5.32 11.68
CA LEU A 81 -6.40 -6.29 12.76
C LEU A 81 -6.11 -5.58 14.10
N TYR A 82 -5.39 -4.45 14.05
CA TYR A 82 -5.13 -3.63 15.22
C TYR A 82 -6.42 -3.03 15.79
N THR A 83 -7.32 -2.53 14.92
CA THR A 83 -8.63 -2.01 15.33
C THR A 83 -9.49 -3.07 16.02
N PHE A 84 -9.42 -4.33 15.58
CA PHE A 84 -10.12 -5.44 16.24
C PHE A 84 -9.44 -5.95 17.52
N GLY A 85 -8.26 -5.42 17.88
CA GLY A 85 -7.50 -5.88 19.04
C GLY A 85 -6.93 -7.29 18.90
N VAL A 86 -6.89 -7.83 17.66
CA VAL A 86 -6.39 -9.18 17.37
C VAL A 86 -4.91 -9.14 17.01
N LEU A 87 -4.35 -7.96 16.70
CA LEU A 87 -2.97 -7.85 16.25
C LEU A 87 -1.97 -7.98 17.40
N SER A 88 -1.30 -9.13 17.51
CA SER A 88 -0.03 -9.28 18.22
C SER A 88 1.15 -9.07 17.27
N TYR A 89 2.34 -8.78 17.82
CA TYR A 89 3.59 -8.76 17.05
C TYR A 89 3.82 -10.08 16.30
N TRP A 90 3.38 -11.19 16.90
CA TRP A 90 3.48 -12.53 16.29
C TRP A 90 2.57 -12.72 15.09
N ASP A 91 1.45 -12.00 15.02
CA ASP A 91 0.51 -12.05 13.89
C ASP A 91 0.94 -11.12 12.75
N ALA A 92 1.68 -10.06 13.07
CA ALA A 92 2.20 -9.13 12.06
C ALA A 92 3.28 -9.78 11.17
N ILE A 93 4.15 -10.60 11.76
CA ILE A 93 5.26 -11.28 11.05
C ILE A 93 4.77 -12.13 9.86
N PRO A 94 3.83 -13.09 10.03
CA PRO A 94 3.38 -13.94 8.93
C PRO A 94 2.67 -13.15 7.83
N ILE A 95 1.96 -12.06 8.16
CA ILE A 95 1.34 -11.18 7.18
C ILE A 95 2.43 -10.51 6.33
N ILE A 96 3.43 -9.90 6.96
CA ILE A 96 4.54 -9.25 6.24
C ILE A 96 5.28 -10.27 5.36
N LEU A 97 5.56 -11.47 5.88
CA LEU A 97 6.19 -12.54 5.13
C LEU A 97 5.35 -13.00 3.93
N ALA A 98 4.04 -13.13 4.09
CA ALA A 98 3.14 -13.50 2.99
C ALA A 98 3.23 -12.49 1.85
N PHE A 99 3.17 -11.19 2.14
CA PHE A 99 3.31 -10.14 1.13
C PHE A 99 4.71 -10.11 0.51
N PHE A 100 5.75 -10.38 1.29
CA PHE A 100 7.12 -10.48 0.80
C PHE A 100 7.30 -11.65 -0.17
N PHE A 101 6.80 -12.84 0.17
CA PHE A 101 6.83 -14.00 -0.71
C PHE A 101 6.02 -13.78 -1.99
N LEU A 102 4.88 -13.10 -1.89
CA LEU A 102 4.05 -12.75 -3.03
C LEU A 102 4.81 -11.82 -4.00
N GLU A 103 5.55 -10.83 -3.49
CA GLU A 103 6.41 -9.99 -4.32
C GLU A 103 7.58 -10.77 -4.94
N LEU A 104 8.21 -11.69 -4.18
CA LEU A 104 9.27 -12.56 -4.72
C LEU A 104 8.76 -13.47 -5.84
N PHE A 105 7.57 -14.05 -5.67
CA PHE A 105 6.91 -14.88 -6.69
C PHE A 105 6.76 -14.11 -8.00
N PHE A 106 6.26 -12.87 -7.92
CA PHE A 106 6.13 -12.03 -9.11
C PHE A 106 7.46 -11.55 -9.72
N GLN A 107 8.54 -11.51 -8.94
CA GLN A 107 9.88 -11.24 -9.49
C GLN A 107 10.46 -12.46 -10.18
N SER A 108 10.26 -13.66 -9.62
CA SER A 108 10.69 -14.93 -10.21
C SER A 108 10.04 -15.18 -11.58
N GLU A 109 8.73 -14.98 -11.68
CA GLU A 109 7.98 -15.15 -12.94
C GLU A 109 8.48 -14.19 -14.04
N LYS A 110 8.89 -12.97 -13.65
CA LYS A 110 9.47 -12.00 -14.60
C LYS A 110 10.84 -12.44 -15.13
N ILE A 111 11.64 -13.13 -14.33
CA ILE A 111 12.97 -13.64 -14.75
C ILE A 111 12.81 -14.84 -15.68
N SER A 112 11.81 -15.71 -15.43
CA SER A 112 11.56 -16.90 -16.26
C SER A 112 11.02 -16.60 -17.67
N ASN A 113 10.40 -15.43 -17.87
CA ASN A 113 9.79 -15.03 -19.15
C ASN A 113 10.69 -14.14 -20.02
N ILE A 114 11.98 -14.01 -19.68
CA ILE A 114 13.02 -13.29 -20.44
C ILE A 114 13.97 -14.31 -21.05
#